data_AF-A0A3D0WV83-F1
#
_entry.id   AF-A0A3D0WV83-F1
#
_cell.length_a   1.000
_cell.length_b   1.000
_cell.length_c   1.000
_cell.angle_alpha   90.00
_cell.angle_beta   90.00
_cell.angle_gamma   90.00
#
_symmetry.space_group_name_H-M   'P 1'
#
loop_
_entity.id
_entity.type
_entity.pdbx_description
1 polymer ?
#
loop_
_entity_poly.entity_id
_entity_poly.type
_entity_poly.pdbx_seq_one_letter_code
_entity_poly.pdbx_strand_id
1 'polypeptide(L)'
;MIWEGLDKKLILTGCAADTKEDVFRKVGGLLVREGYCRGSYVQALIDREKQYPTGLDIKGVGVAIPHTDASHVIRSAMAVAVLN
;
A
#
# COMPACT_ATOMS: atom_id res chain seq x y z
N MET A 1 -9.73 -16.32 7.91
CA MET A 1 -9.60 -16.07 6.44
C MET A 1 -9.11 -14.64 6.17
N ILE A 2 -8.58 -14.31 4.98
CA ILE A 2 -8.04 -12.95 4.69
C ILE A 2 -9.03 -11.82 5.00
N TRP A 3 -10.32 -12.09 4.85
CA TRP A 3 -11.43 -11.16 5.10
C TRP A 3 -11.57 -10.73 6.57
N GLU A 4 -11.09 -11.52 7.53
CA GLU A 4 -11.13 -11.19 8.96
C GLU A 4 -10.12 -10.10 9.32
N GLY A 5 -9.08 -9.90 8.50
CA GLY A 5 -8.05 -8.89 8.71
C GLY A 5 -8.31 -7.56 7.99
N LEU A 6 -9.44 -7.42 7.30
CA LEU A 6 -9.77 -6.21 6.56
C LEU A 6 -10.45 -5.18 7.49
N ASP A 7 -9.82 -4.02 7.60
CA ASP A 7 -10.40 -2.86 8.26
C ASP A 7 -10.96 -1.90 7.20
N LYS A 8 -12.26 -1.57 7.29
CA LYS A 8 -12.93 -0.68 6.34
C LYS A 8 -12.25 0.67 6.20
N LYS A 9 -11.62 1.18 7.26
CA LYS A 9 -10.90 2.47 7.20
C LYS A 9 -9.64 2.44 6.34
N LEU A 10 -9.14 1.24 6.01
CA LEU A 10 -7.96 1.00 5.19
C LEU A 10 -8.30 0.66 3.73
N ILE A 11 -9.58 0.76 3.35
CA ILE A 11 -10.05 0.47 1.99
C ILE A 11 -10.39 1.78 1.28
N LEU A 12 -9.73 2.04 0.15
CA LEU A 12 -9.93 3.20 -0.70
C LEU A 12 -10.48 2.76 -2.05
N THR A 13 -11.73 3.11 -2.35
CA THR A 13 -12.33 2.84 -3.66
C THR A 13 -12.28 4.09 -4.52
N GLY A 14 -11.99 3.93 -5.81
CA GLY A 14 -11.93 5.04 -6.75
C GLY A 14 -10.78 6.02 -6.47
N CYS A 15 -9.62 5.48 -6.08
CA CYS A 15 -8.45 6.26 -5.74
C CYS A 15 -7.81 6.82 -7.02
N ALA A 16 -8.10 8.09 -7.33
CA ALA A 16 -7.38 8.81 -8.38
C ALA A 16 -5.90 8.93 -8.01
N ALA A 17 -4.99 8.64 -8.94
CA ALA A 17 -3.56 8.84 -8.76
C ALA A 17 -2.90 8.95 -10.12
N ASP A 18 -2.01 9.93 -10.28
CA ASP A 18 -1.31 10.17 -11.55
C ASP A 18 -0.01 9.37 -11.64
N THR A 19 0.59 9.07 -10.47
CA THR A 19 1.84 8.32 -10.36
C THR A 19 1.75 7.20 -9.33
N LYS A 20 2.64 6.21 -9.44
CA LYS A 20 2.78 5.16 -8.44
C LYS A 20 3.15 5.73 -7.07
N GLU A 21 3.97 6.79 -7.02
CA GLU A 21 4.33 7.47 -5.78
C GLU A 21 3.11 8.13 -5.12
N ASP A 22 2.13 8.62 -5.90
CA ASP A 22 0.89 9.15 -5.34
C ASP A 22 0.02 8.07 -4.71
N VAL A 23 -0.03 6.88 -5.32
CA VAL A 23 -0.67 5.70 -4.70
C VAL A 23 0.03 5.38 -3.38
N PHE A 24 1.36 5.34 -3.35
CA PHE A 24 2.12 5.02 -2.14
C PHE A 24 1.94 6.06 -1.04
N ARG A 25 1.90 7.35 -1.38
CA ARG A 25 1.60 8.41 -0.41
C ARG A 25 0.18 8.33 0.13
N LYS A 26 -0.82 8.02 -0.71
CA LYS A 26 -2.23 7.89 -0.28
C LYS A 26 -2.44 6.66 0.58
N VAL A 27 -2.07 5.48 0.08
CA VAL A 27 -2.33 4.18 0.71
C VAL A 27 -1.35 3.92 1.85
N GLY A 28 -0.05 4.14 1.63
CA GLY A 28 0.97 4.01 2.68
C GLY A 28 0.84 5.08 3.75
N GLY A 29 0.50 6.32 3.36
CA GLY A 29 0.25 7.41 4.30
C GLY A 29 -0.97 7.14 5.19
N LEU A 30 -2.00 6.47 4.69
CA LEU A 30 -3.14 6.00 5.48
C LEU A 30 -2.68 5.02 6.57
N LEU A 31 -1.84 4.03 6.23
CA LEU A 31 -1.27 3.09 7.21
C LEU A 31 -0.45 3.81 8.30
N VAL A 32 0.30 4.86 7.94
CA VAL A 32 1.04 5.68 8.89
C VAL A 32 0.08 6.47 9.79
N ARG A 33 -0.91 7.15 9.22
CA ARG A 33 -1.88 7.98 9.95
C ARG A 33 -2.71 7.16 10.95
N GLU A 34 -3.09 5.95 10.58
CA GLU A 34 -3.87 5.04 11.43
C GLU A 34 -3.00 4.23 12.42
N GLY A 35 -1.69 4.54 12.49
CA GLY A 35 -0.76 3.99 13.48
C GLY A 35 -0.29 2.55 13.22
N TYR A 36 -0.39 2.06 11.98
CA TYR A 36 0.13 0.74 11.59
C TYR A 36 1.61 0.77 11.20
N CYS A 37 2.06 1.89 10.67
CA CYS A 37 3.41 2.07 10.14
C CYS A 37 4.08 3.32 10.71
N ARG A 38 5.42 3.33 10.71
CA ARG A 38 6.23 4.49 11.10
C ARG A 38 6.23 5.55 9.99
N GLY A 39 6.55 6.80 10.32
CA GLY A 39 6.64 7.89 9.34
C GLY A 39 7.62 7.64 8.18
N SER A 40 8.61 6.75 8.37
CA SER A 40 9.56 6.34 7.32
C SER A 40 9.00 5.35 6.29
N TYR A 41 7.80 4.79 6.51
CA TYR A 41 7.25 3.70 5.71
C TYR A 41 7.04 4.06 4.23
N VAL A 42 6.46 5.23 3.94
CA VAL A 42 6.15 5.61 2.55
C VAL A 42 7.42 5.76 1.71
N GLN A 43 8.47 6.39 2.27
CA GLN A 43 9.74 6.53 1.56
C GLN A 43 10.40 5.15 1.35
N ALA A 44 10.43 4.33 2.40
CA ALA A 44 10.97 2.97 2.31
C ALA A 44 10.21 2.09 1.31
N LEU A 45 8.90 2.31 1.13
CA LEU A 45 8.08 1.65 0.12
C LEU A 45 8.47 2.08 -1.30
N ILE A 46 8.63 3.39 -1.53
CA ILE A 46 9.08 3.96 -2.81
C ILE A 46 10.45 3.39 -3.20
N ASP A 47 11.40 3.42 -2.27
CA ASP A 47 12.76 2.94 -2.51
C ASP A 47 12.79 1.43 -2.82
N ARG A 48 11.99 0.66 -2.07
CA ARG A 48 11.89 -0.79 -2.23
C ARG A 48 11.23 -1.19 -3.54
N GLU A 49 10.19 -0.48 -3.97
CA GLU A 49 9.51 -0.74 -5.25
C GLU A 49 10.43 -0.40 -6.43
N LYS A 50 11.25 0.66 -6.33
CA LYS A 50 12.23 1.02 -7.37
C LYS A 50 13.25 -0.10 -7.60
N GLN A 51 13.64 -0.81 -6.54
CA GLN A 51 14.63 -1.88 -6.61
C GLN A 51 14.02 -3.24 -6.98
N TYR A 52 12.84 -3.57 -6.43
CA TYR A 52 12.14 -4.80 -6.80
C TYR A 52 10.64 -4.53 -6.96
N PRO A 53 10.21 -4.24 -8.21
CA PRO A 53 8.83 -3.95 -8.54
C PRO A 53 7.88 -5.09 -8.19
N THR A 54 6.64 -4.75 -7.82
CA THR A 54 5.61 -5.69 -7.34
C THR A 54 4.36 -5.73 -8.22
N GLY A 55 4.41 -5.11 -9.40
CA GLY A 55 3.33 -5.16 -10.39
C GLY A 55 3.11 -6.58 -10.96
N LEU A 56 1.86 -6.97 -11.07
CA LEU A 56 1.38 -8.26 -11.54
C LEU A 56 0.29 -8.02 -12.61
N ASP A 57 0.44 -8.65 -13.76
CA ASP A 57 -0.63 -8.76 -14.75
C ASP A 57 -1.48 -10.00 -14.42
N ILE A 58 -2.68 -9.77 -13.90
CA ILE A 58 -3.61 -10.84 -13.55
C ILE A 58 -4.77 -10.81 -14.54
N LYS A 59 -4.63 -11.58 -15.62
CA LYS A 59 -5.67 -11.75 -16.65
C LYS A 59 -6.15 -10.40 -17.22
N GLY A 60 -5.22 -9.47 -17.47
CA GLY A 60 -5.54 -8.13 -17.99
C GLY A 60 -5.96 -7.12 -16.93
N VAL A 61 -5.97 -7.50 -15.65
CA VAL A 61 -6.12 -6.57 -14.53
C VAL A 61 -4.75 -6.38 -13.88
N GLY A 62 -4.27 -5.14 -13.90
CA GLY A 62 -3.04 -4.75 -13.19
C GLY A 62 -3.26 -4.76 -11.68
N VAL A 63 -2.46 -5.54 -10.96
CA VAL A 63 -2.45 -5.61 -9.50
C VAL A 63 -1.04 -5.31 -9.01
N ALA A 64 -0.89 -4.63 -7.87
CA ALA A 64 0.40 -4.46 -7.21
C ALA A 64 0.28 -4.84 -5.74
N ILE A 65 1.34 -5.41 -5.18
CA ILE A 65 1.45 -5.77 -3.75
C ILE A 65 2.64 -5.05 -3.09
N PRO A 66 2.68 -3.71 -3.14
CA PRO A 66 3.83 -2.96 -2.68
C PRO A 66 3.98 -3.14 -1.16
N HIS A 67 5.20 -3.49 -0.74
CA HIS A 67 5.57 -3.67 0.66
C HIS A 67 7.04 -3.27 0.87
N THR A 68 7.42 -3.06 2.12
CA THR A 68 8.80 -2.75 2.52
C THR A 68 9.20 -3.53 3.78
N ASP A 69 10.40 -3.28 4.27
CA ASP A 69 10.96 -3.97 5.43
C ASP A 69 10.10 -3.77 6.70
N ALA A 70 10.01 -4.84 7.51
CA ALA A 70 9.18 -4.87 8.71
C ALA A 70 9.62 -3.86 9.78
N SER A 71 10.88 -3.39 9.76
CA SER A 71 11.37 -2.33 10.66
C SER A 71 10.56 -1.02 10.56
N HIS A 72 9.91 -0.78 9.43
CA HIS A 72 9.01 0.36 9.21
C HIS A 72 7.57 0.14 9.68
N VAL A 73 7.23 -1.07 10.16
CA VAL A 73 5.89 -1.47 10.59
C VAL A 73 5.81 -1.50 12.12
N ILE A 74 4.70 -0.98 12.68
CA ILE A 74 4.41 -0.99 14.12
C ILE A 74 3.56 -2.22 14.46
N ARG A 75 2.54 -2.50 13.64
CA ARG A 75 1.67 -3.68 13.74
C ARG A 75 1.16 -4.08 12.36
N SER A 76 0.94 -5.37 12.14
CA SER A 76 0.47 -5.91 10.86
C SER A 76 -0.87 -5.30 10.44
N ALA A 77 -0.96 -4.91 9.16
CA ALA A 77 -2.20 -4.50 8.51
C ALA A 77 -2.09 -4.60 6.99
N MET A 78 -3.24 -4.49 6.33
CA MET A 78 -3.37 -4.44 4.89
C MET A 78 -4.27 -3.27 4.51
N ALA A 79 -3.78 -2.40 3.63
CA ALA A 79 -4.59 -1.39 2.98
C ALA A 79 -4.82 -1.78 1.52
N VAL A 80 -6.05 -1.53 1.03
CA VAL A 80 -6.47 -1.90 -0.31
C VAL A 80 -6.94 -0.66 -1.04
N ALA A 81 -6.48 -0.48 -2.27
CA ALA A 81 -6.94 0.61 -3.13
C ALA A 81 -7.39 0.07 -4.49
N VAL A 82 -8.54 0.55 -4.96
CA VAL A 82 -8.99 0.37 -6.35
C VAL A 82 -8.78 1.70 -7.06
N LEU A 83 -7.98 1.70 -8.13
CA LEU A 83 -7.66 2.90 -8.91
C LEU A 83 -8.78 3.23 -9.91
N ASN A 84 -8.86 4.50 -10.32
CA ASN A 84 -9.78 4.99 -11.36
C ASN A 84 -9.22 4.79 -12.76
#